data_AF-A0A0S2HWM7-F1
#
_entry.id   AF-A0A0S2HWM7-F1
#
_cell.length_a   1.000
_cell.length_b   1.000
_cell.length_c   1.000
_cell.angle_alpha   90.00
_cell.angle_beta   90.00
_cell.angle_gamma   90.00
#
_symmetry.space_group_name_H-M   'P 1'
#
loop_
_entity.id
_entity.type
_entity.pdbx_description
1 polymer ?
#
loop_
_entity_poly.entity_id
_entity_poly.type
_entity_poly.pdbx_seq_one_letter_code
_entity_poly.pdbx_strand_id
1 'polypeptide(L)' 'MNEFTNKLIMYHQIHKMKRDGWSISKIADFLVLNWRTVKKYLQITEDDFIEHQASQKHRQKVLFFGI' A
#
# COMPACT_ATOMS: atom_id res chain seq x y z
N MET A 1 -15.09 1.99 -6.54
CA MET A 1 -13.93 2.86 -6.20
C MET A 1 -12.72 2.41 -6.99
N ASN A 2 -11.85 3.34 -7.40
CA ASN A 2 -10.61 3.00 -8.10
C ASN A 2 -9.64 2.27 -7.15
N GLU A 3 -8.94 1.24 -7.66
CA GLU A 3 -7.97 0.46 -6.87
C GLU A 3 -6.91 1.37 -6.21
N PHE A 4 -6.45 2.39 -6.92
CA PHE A 4 -5.49 3.38 -6.41
C PHE A 4 -6.02 4.14 -5.18
N THR A 5 -7.27 4.63 -5.25
CA THR A 5 -7.92 5.35 -4.17
C THR A 5 -8.07 4.48 -2.93
N ASN A 6 -8.42 3.19 -3.10
CA ASN A 6 -8.51 2.25 -1.98
C ASN A 6 -7.15 2.07 -1.27
N LYS A 7 -6.05 1.95 -2.02
CA LYS A 7 -4.73 1.79 -1.40
C LYS A 7 -4.23 3.08 -0.74
N LEU A 8 -4.55 4.26 -1.28
CA LEU A 8 -4.27 5.55 -0.63
C LEU A 8 -5.03 5.71 0.69
N ILE A 9 -6.33 5.39 0.71
CA ILE A 9 -7.13 5.41 1.94
C ILE A 9 -6.48 4.50 2.99
N MET A 10 -6.05 3.30 2.59
CA MET A 10 -5.39 2.33 3.47
C MET A 10 -4.05 2.85 4.01
N TYR A 11 -3.23 3.51 3.18
CA TYR A 11 -2.00 4.18 3.61
C TYR A 11 -2.26 5.20 4.73
N HIS A 12 -3.21 6.12 4.52
CA HIS A 12 -3.54 7.13 5.53
C HIS A 12 -4.11 6.52 6.81
N GLN A 13 -4.93 5.47 6.72
CA GLN A 13 -5.47 4.79 7.90
C GLN A 13 -4.37 4.16 8.75
N ILE A 14 -3.40 3.47 8.12
CA ILE A 14 -2.26 2.86 8.82
C ILE A 14 -1.43 3.92 9.56
N HIS A 15 -1.14 5.04 8.90
CA HIS A 15 -0.41 6.17 9.52
C HIS A 15 -1.18 6.82 10.66
N LYS A 16 -2.51 6.97 10.51
CA LYS A 16 -3.37 7.48 11.58
C LYS A 16 -3.35 6.55 12.81
N MET A 17 -3.59 5.26 12.61
CA MET A 17 -3.56 4.28 13.71
C MET A 17 -2.19 4.21 14.40
N LYS A 18 -1.11 4.36 13.64
CA LYS A 18 0.24 4.43 14.21
C LYS A 18 0.43 5.68 15.08
N ARG A 19 -0.09 6.84 14.66
CA ARG A 19 -0.11 8.06 15.47
C ARG A 19 -0.98 7.92 16.72
N ASP A 20 -2.06 7.16 16.63
CA ASP A 20 -2.94 6.82 17.76
C ASP A 20 -2.30 5.80 18.73
N GLY A 21 -1.02 5.42 18.51
CA GLY A 21 -0.25 4.56 19.41
C GLY A 21 -0.41 3.06 19.17
N TRP A 22 -1.04 2.64 18.07
CA TRP A 22 -1.25 1.22 17.81
C TRP A 22 0.05 0.52 17.36
N SER A 23 0.20 -0.75 17.77
CA SER A 23 1.31 -1.59 17.33
C SER A 23 1.08 -2.11 15.90
N ILE A 24 2.16 -2.42 15.18
CA ILE A 24 2.08 -2.92 13.80
C ILE A 24 1.22 -4.19 13.72
N SER A 25 1.38 -5.11 14.68
CA SER A 25 0.59 -6.35 14.73
C SER A 25 -0.89 -6.09 14.97
N LYS A 26 -1.23 -5.11 15.83
CA LYS A 26 -2.63 -4.72 16.09
C LYS A 26 -3.27 -4.10 14.84
N ILE A 27 -2.53 -3.25 14.14
CA ILE A 27 -2.99 -2.65 12.87
C ILE A 27 -3.18 -3.72 11.79
N ALA A 28 -2.24 -4.66 11.69
CA ALA A 28 -2.29 -5.76 10.73
C ALA A 28 -3.49 -6.67 10.96
N ASP A 29 -3.74 -7.06 12.21
CA ASP A 29 -4.91 -7.85 12.61
C ASP A 29 -6.22 -7.11 12.31
N PHE A 30 -6.32 -5.85 12.74
CA PHE A 30 -7.51 -5.03 12.56
C PHE A 30 -7.87 -4.77 11.09
N LEU A 31 -6.87 -4.54 10.23
CA LEU A 31 -7.08 -4.29 8.81
C LEU A 31 -7.11 -5.59 7.97
N VAL A 32 -6.91 -6.75 8.60
CA VAL A 32 -6.77 -8.05 7.93
C VAL A 32 -5.69 -8.00 6.84
N LEU A 33 -4.53 -7.42 7.20
CA LEU A 33 -3.37 -7.23 6.32
C LEU A 33 -2.16 -7.99 6.85
N ASN A 34 -1.23 -8.30 5.95
CA ASN A 34 0.08 -8.80 6.36
C ASN A 34 0.85 -7.69 7.09
N TRP A 35 1.42 -8.01 8.26
CA TRP A 35 2.26 -7.09 9.03
C TRP A 35 3.43 -6.52 8.22
N ARG A 36 3.93 -7.26 7.22
CA ARG A 36 4.96 -6.77 6.28
C ARG A 36 4.45 -5.62 5.42
N THR A 37 3.18 -5.67 5.00
CA THR A 37 2.52 -4.58 4.25
C THR A 37 2.36 -3.35 5.13
N VAL A 38 1.90 -3.54 6.37
CA VAL A 38 1.79 -2.44 7.35
C VAL A 38 3.15 -1.80 7.62
N LYS A 39 4.18 -2.61 7.87
CA LYS A 39 5.55 -2.13 8.07
C LYS A 39 6.07 -1.37 6.84
N LYS A 40 5.84 -1.90 5.63
CA LYS A 40 6.22 -1.24 4.38
C LYS A 40 5.54 0.13 4.26
N TYR A 41 4.24 0.19 4.50
CA TYR A 41 3.46 1.43 4.35
C TYR A 41 3.88 2.50 5.38
N LEU A 42 4.36 2.10 6.55
CA LEU A 42 4.92 3.01 7.54
C LEU A 42 6.34 3.49 7.23
N GLN A 43 7.09 2.76 6.38
CA GLN A 43 8.47 3.08 6.03
C GLN A 43 8.61 3.90 4.75
N ILE A 44 7.60 3.89 3.89
CA ILE A 44 7.58 4.66 2.63
C ILE A 44 6.90 6.01 2.84
N THR A 45 7.42 7.02 2.14
CA THR A 45 6.75 8.32 2.01
C THR A 45 5.55 8.18 1.06
N GLU A 46 4.62 9.13 1.15
CA GLU A 46 3.43 9.15 0.29
C GLU A 46 3.80 9.28 -1.18
N ASP A 47 4.81 10.09 -1.49
CA ASP A 47 5.32 10.30 -2.86
C ASP A 47 5.89 9.00 -3.45
N ASP A 48 6.75 8.30 -2.68
CA ASP A 48 7.33 7.01 -3.07
C ASP A 48 6.25 5.93 -3.24
N PHE A 49 5.19 5.97 -2.43
CA PHE A 49 4.04 5.08 -2.58
C PHE A 49 3.26 5.34 -3.87
N ILE A 50 3.04 6.61 -4.23
CA ILE A 50 2.36 7.01 -5.47
C ILE A 50 3.21 6.59 -6.68
N GLU A 51 4.52 6.86 -6.67
CA GLU A 51 5.45 6.46 -7.72
C GLU A 51 5.55 4.93 -7.88
N HIS A 52 5.66 4.18 -6.77
CA HIS A 52 5.63 2.72 -6.79
C HIS A 52 4.34 2.18 -7.40
N GLN A 53 3.21 2.78 -7.06
CA GLN A 53 1.91 2.32 -7.55
C GLN A 53 1.68 2.72 -9.02
N ALA A 54 2.27 3.83 -9.48
CA ALA A 54 2.30 4.23 -10.89
C ALA A 54 3.19 3.30 -11.74
N SER A 55 4.38 2.94 -11.24
CA SER A 55 5.32 2.04 -11.94
C SER A 55 4.78 0.61 -12.08
N GLN A 56 4.04 0.10 -11.08
CA GLN A 56 3.42 -1.22 -11.16
C GLN A 56 2.29 -1.29 -12.21
N LYS A 57 1.56 -0.19 -12.44
CA LYS A 57 0.59 -0.12 -13.53
C LYS A 57 1.24 -0.12 -14.91
N HIS A 58 2.44 0.46 -15.03
CA HIS A 58 3.18 0.47 -16.29
C HIS A 58 3.66 -0.94 -16.70
N ARG A 59 3.94 -1.81 -15.71
CA ARG A 59 4.46 -3.18 -15.95
C ARG A 59 3.44 -4.19 -16.49
N GLN A 60 2.17 -3.82 -16.67
CA GLN A 60 1.11 -4.78 -17.02
C GLN A 60 0.77 -4.84 -18.52
N LYS A 61 1.56 -4.20 -19.41
CA LYS A 61 1.33 -4.18 -20.86
C LYS A 61 2.51 -4.70 -21.69
N VAL A 62 3.11 -5.81 -21.29
CA VAL A 62 3.95 -6.58 -22.21
C VAL A 62 3.48 -8.03 -22.21
N LEU A 63 2.30 -8.27 -22.81
CA LEU A 63 1.97 -9.59 -23.32
C LEU A 63 2.77 -9.75 -24.61
N PHE A 64 3.91 -10.42 -24.53
CA PHE A 64 4.68 -10.80 -25.71
C PHE A 64 3.83 -11.83 -26.50
N PHE A 65 3.09 -11.37 -27.51
CA PHE A 65 2.46 -12.27 -28.48
C PHE A 65 3.57 -12.66 -29.46
N GLY A 66 4.24 -13.78 -29.17
CA GLY A 66 5.17 -14.40 -30.09
C GLY A 66 4.41 -14.93 -31.29
N ILE A 67 4.80 -14.44 -32.47
CA ILE A 67 4.46 -14.99 -33.81
C ILE A 67 5.29 -16.26 -34.02
#